data_AF-A0A965SC11-F1
#
_entry.id   AF-A0A965SC11-F1
#
_cell.length_a   1.000
_cell.length_b   1.000
_cell.length_c   1.000
_cell.angle_alpha   90.00
_cell.angle_beta   90.00
_cell.angle_gamma   90.00
#
_symmetry.space_group_name_H-M   'P 1'
#
loop_
_entity.id
_entity.type
_entity.pdbx_description
1 polymer ?
#
loop_
_entity_poly.entity_id
_entity_poly.type
_entity_poly.pdbx_seq_one_letter_code
_entity_poly.pdbx_strand_id
1 'polypeptide(L)' 'MPLIHVSLFEGRSIEQKRAFAEQVTKVASETLQCSPASVDVIFEDIKASDWATAGQLHSDKPA' A
#
# COMPACT_ATOMS: atom_id res chain seq x y z
N MET A 1 1.38 18.08 3.28
CA MET A 1 1.54 16.87 4.12
C MET A 1 0.66 15.78 3.54
N PRO A 2 1.18 14.97 2.60
CA PRO A 2 0.45 13.85 2.02
C PRO A 2 0.40 12.64 2.96
N LEU A 3 -0.77 12.00 3.05
CA LEU A 3 -0.92 10.67 3.64
C LEU A 3 -1.24 9.68 2.51
N ILE A 4 -0.43 8.65 2.38
CA ILE A 4 -0.59 7.58 1.39
C ILE A 4 -1.02 6.31 2.12
N HIS A 5 -2.26 5.88 1.88
CA HIS A 5 -2.76 4.62 2.41
C HIS A 5 -2.67 3.55 1.32
N VAL A 6 -1.96 2.47 1.63
CA VAL A 6 -1.80 1.30 0.77
C VAL A 6 -2.55 0.13 1.37
N SER A 7 -3.72 -0.17 0.83
CA SER A 7 -4.47 -1.39 1.15
C SER A 7 -4.10 -2.48 0.13
N LEU A 8 -3.56 -3.59 0.60
CA LEU A 8 -3.09 -4.68 -0.24
C LEU A 8 -3.32 -6.04 0.43
N PHE A 9 -3.22 -7.13 -0.33
CA PHE A 9 -3.25 -8.46 0.27
C PHE A 9 -2.04 -8.70 1.20
N GLU A 10 -2.30 -9.41 2.30
CA GLU A 10 -1.24 -9.86 3.21
C GLU A 10 -0.18 -10.73 2.50
N GLY A 11 1.02 -10.81 3.08
CA GLY A 11 2.11 -11.66 2.60
C GLY A 11 3.28 -10.93 1.94
N ARG A 12 3.30 -9.59 1.91
CA ARG A 12 4.50 -8.84 1.51
C ARG A 12 5.55 -8.85 2.60
N SER A 13 6.81 -9.01 2.21
CA SER A 13 7.93 -8.93 3.15
C SER A 13 8.15 -7.49 3.63
N ILE A 14 8.86 -7.35 4.75
CA ILE A 14 9.23 -6.04 5.29
C ILE A 14 10.11 -5.28 4.29
N GLU A 15 10.99 -5.97 3.58
CA GLU A 15 11.89 -5.40 2.56
C GLU A 15 11.09 -4.82 1.39
N GLN A 16 10.02 -5.50 0.96
CA GLN A 16 9.13 -4.99 -0.09
C GLN A 16 8.40 -3.73 0.35
N LYS A 17 7.84 -3.72 1.58
CA LYS A 17 7.18 -2.53 2.13
C LYS A 17 8.15 -1.36 2.30
N ARG A 18 9.38 -1.63 2.75
CA ARG A 18 10.45 -0.64 2.89
C ARG A 18 10.81 -0.01 1.56
N ALA A 19 11.04 -0.83 0.54
CA ALA A 19 11.36 -0.35 -0.81
C ALA A 19 10.21 0.49 -1.40
N PHE A 20 8.95 0.07 -1.21
CA PHE A 20 7.79 0.85 -1.65
C PHE A 20 7.72 2.21 -0.95
N ALA A 21 7.84 2.23 0.38
CA ALA A 21 7.76 3.46 1.17
C ALA A 21 8.82 4.49 0.74
N GLU A 22 10.04 4.05 0.47
CA GLU A 22 11.13 4.91 -0.02
C GLU A 22 10.78 5.52 -1.40
N GLN A 23 10.39 4.68 -2.36
CA GLN A 23 10.15 5.12 -3.73
C GLN A 23 8.90 6.00 -3.83
N VAL A 24 7.81 5.64 -3.16
CA VAL A 24 6.57 6.43 -3.20
C VAL A 24 6.76 7.78 -2.51
N THR A 25 7.52 7.84 -1.42
CA THR A 25 7.84 9.11 -0.73
C THR A 25 8.64 10.04 -1.63
N LYS A 26 9.65 9.50 -2.33
CA LYS A 26 10.45 10.25 -3.30
C LYS A 26 9.56 10.83 -4.39
N VAL A 27 8.74 10.01 -5.04
CA VAL A 27 7.84 10.46 -6.13
C VAL A 27 6.83 11.48 -5.62
N ALA A 28 6.20 11.24 -4.46
CA ALA A 28 5.25 12.18 -3.87
C ALA A 28 5.90 13.54 -3.58
N SER A 29 7.10 13.54 -3.00
CA SER A 29 7.86 14.76 -2.73
C SER A 29 8.20 15.53 -4.00
N GLU A 30 8.71 14.84 -5.03
CA GLU A 30 9.11 15.45 -6.30
C GLU A 30 7.91 16.03 -7.07
N THR A 31 6.79 15.29 -7.12
CA THR A 31 5.62 15.64 -7.94
C THR A 31 4.70 16.65 -7.25
N LEU A 32 4.50 16.52 -5.94
CA LEU A 32 3.61 17.39 -5.16
C LEU A 32 4.36 18.56 -4.49
N GLN A 33 5.66 18.69 -4.74
CA GLN A 33 6.52 19.77 -4.25
C GLN A 33 6.45 19.93 -2.73
N CYS A 34 6.45 18.82 -2.00
CA CYS A 34 6.44 18.80 -0.54
C CYS A 34 7.72 18.17 0.04
N SER A 35 8.05 18.50 1.28
CA SER A 35 9.18 17.86 1.97
C SER A 35 8.95 16.35 2.12
N PRO A 36 9.95 15.48 1.87
CA PRO A 36 9.85 14.04 2.12
C PRO A 36 9.45 13.70 3.55
N ALA A 37 9.91 14.50 4.52
CA ALA A 37 9.59 14.32 5.95
C ALA A 37 8.12 14.59 6.29
N SER A 38 7.34 15.14 5.35
CA SER A 38 5.90 15.42 5.51
C SER A 38 5.00 14.39 4.83
N VAL A 39 5.58 13.31 4.29
CA VAL A 39 4.87 12.23 3.61
C VAL A 39 4.77 11.04 4.57
N ASP A 40 3.54 10.65 4.89
CA ASP A 40 3.27 9.47 5.69
C ASP A 40 2.77 8.34 4.78
N VAL A 41 3.22 7.10 5.04
CA VAL A 41 2.79 5.90 4.31
C VAL A 41 2.29 4.87 5.32
N ILE A 42 1.02 4.47 5.19
CA ILE A 42 0.40 3.43 5.99
C ILE A 42 0.13 2.22 5.10
N PHE A 43 0.53 1.03 5.57
CA PHE A 43 0.19 -0.23 4.92
C PHE A 43 -0.90 -0.94 5.72
N GLU A 44 -1.96 -1.33 5.04
CA GLU A 44 -3.02 -2.17 5.55
C GLU A 44 -2.98 -3.51 4.81
N ASP A 45 -2.65 -4.57 5.56
CA ASP A 45 -2.66 -5.93 5.06
C ASP A 45 -4.07 -6.50 5.21
N ILE A 46 -4.68 -6.81 4.08
CA ILE A 46 -6.04 -7.33 4.00
C ILE A 46 -5.96 -8.81 3.65
N LYS A 47 -6.67 -9.66 4.40
CA LYS A 47 -6.78 -11.07 4.06
C LYS A 47 -7.60 -11.25 2.79
N ALA A 48 -7.33 -12.31 2.02
CA ALA A 48 -8.16 -12.62 0.86
C ALA A 48 -9.65 -12.82 1.20
N SER A 49 -9.95 -13.24 2.44
CA SER A 49 -11.31 -13.36 2.97
C SER A 49 -12.01 -12.02 3.22
N ASP A 50 -11.25 -10.94 3.33
CA ASP A 50 -11.74 -9.63 3.75
C ASP A 50 -11.86 -8.66 2.55
N TRP A 51 -11.56 -9.13 1.33
CA TRP A 51 -11.66 -8.38 0.08
C TRP A 51 -12.59 -9.09 -0.91
N ALA A 52 -13.58 -8.37 -1.43
CA ALA A 52 -14.44 -8.83 -2.53
C ALA A 52 -14.24 -8.02 -3.82
N THR A 53 -14.42 -8.64 -4.98
CA THR A 53 -14.54 -7.92 -6.26
C THR A 53 -15.61 -8.59 -7.10
N ALA A 54 -16.51 -7.78 -7.69
CA ALA A 54 -17.68 -8.26 -8.43
C ALA A 54 -18.54 -9.27 -7.64
N GLY A 55 -18.66 -9.06 -6.31
CA GLY A 55 -19.47 -9.90 -5.43
C GLY A 55 -18.85 -11.24 -5.02
N GLN A 56 -17.58 -11.50 -5.36
CA GLN A 56 -16.86 -12.71 -4.96
C GLN A 56 -15.68 -12.37 -4.05
N LEU A 57 -15.54 -13.10 -2.94
CA LEU A 57 -14.37 -12.98 -2.08
C LEU A 57 -13.14 -13.48 -2.82
N HIS A 58 -11.99 -12.85 -2.60
CA HIS A 58 -10.74 -13.33 -3.18
C HIS A 58 -10.27 -14.64 -2.54
N SER A 59 -10.75 -14.97 -1.34
CA SER A 59 -10.55 -16.30 -0.73
C SER A 59 -11.23 -17.45 -1.47
N ASP A 60 -12.28 -17.16 -2.25
CA ASP A 60 -13.07 -18.19 -2.95
C ASP A 60 -12.49 -18.53 -4.32
N LYS A 61 -11.52 -17.74 -4.79
CA LYS A 61 -10.87 -17.97 -6.08
C LYS A 61 -9.83 -19.09 -5.94
N PRO A 62 -9.78 -20.06 -6.87
CA PRO A 62 -8.70 -21.02 -6.91
C PRO A 62 -7.36 -20.29 -7.12
N ALA A 63 -6.33 -20.77 -6.42
CA ALA A 63 -4.96 -20.24 -6.47
C ALA A 63 -4.32 -20.32 -7.86
#